data_AF-A0A0K1EJ87-F1
#
_entry.id   AF-A0A0K1EJ87-F1
#
_cell.length_a   1.000
_cell.length_b   1.000
_cell.length_c   1.000
_cell.angle_alpha   90.00
_cell.angle_beta   90.00
_cell.angle_gamma   90.00
#
_symmetry.space_group_name_H-M   'P 1'
#
loop_
_entity.id
_entity.type
_entity.pdbx_description
1 polymer ?
#
loop_
_entity_poly.entity_id
_entity_poly.type
_entity_poly.pdbx_seq_one_letter_code
_entity_poly.pdbx_strand_id
1 'polypeptide(L)'
;MKLWFGLAVLTLGFAAACDDGGDGGSGGNGGNGGSSTPPTGCNADPWSCPAGQTCWPDQTGSFQCLNSGPGALGASCQLYKGQPTCGDGLVCLMLVGQAEGICTTYCDPADPARACSDDAICGQIQLQESGEQFRACVPQGGGGGAGGTGGAGAGGAGGDGGDGGMGGDGGGDGSM
;
A
#
# COMPACT_ATOMS: atom_id res chain seq x y z
N MET A 1 -27.58 25.06 11.29
CA MET A 1 -27.16 26.26 10.52
C MET A 1 -25.64 26.25 10.55
N LYS A 2 -24.92 25.94 9.47
CA LYS A 2 -24.72 26.78 8.30
C LYS A 2 -24.12 25.89 7.19
N LEU A 3 -24.83 25.79 6.07
CA LEU A 3 -24.37 25.12 4.86
C LEU A 3 -23.25 25.94 4.22
N TRP A 4 -22.18 25.28 3.76
CA TRP A 4 -21.26 25.84 2.76
C TRP A 4 -21.23 24.91 1.56
N PHE A 5 -21.97 25.33 0.54
CA PHE A 5 -21.87 24.83 -0.82
C PHE A 5 -20.58 25.41 -1.44
N GLY A 6 -19.64 24.55 -1.79
CA GLY A 6 -18.46 24.87 -2.59
C GLY A 6 -18.45 24.03 -3.85
N LEU A 7 -19.32 24.39 -4.80
CA LEU A 7 -19.41 23.80 -6.13
C LEU A 7 -18.20 24.28 -6.97
N ALA A 8 -17.24 23.41 -7.24
CA ALA A 8 -16.23 23.64 -8.27
C ALA A 8 -16.37 22.56 -9.35
N VAL A 9 -17.19 22.90 -10.36
CA VAL A 9 -17.26 22.19 -11.64
C VAL A 9 -15.97 22.48 -12.39
N LEU A 10 -15.19 21.46 -12.71
CA LEU A 10 -14.15 21.55 -13.73
C LEU A 10 -14.22 20.32 -14.63
N THR A 11 -15.12 20.41 -15.61
CA THR A 11 -15.14 19.57 -16.80
C THR A 11 -14.13 20.09 -17.81
N LEU A 12 -13.06 19.35 -18.06
CA LEU A 12 -12.30 19.40 -19.33
C LEU A 12 -11.87 17.98 -19.65
N GLY A 13 -12.48 17.41 -20.69
CA GLY A 13 -12.18 16.08 -21.20
C GLY A 13 -10.93 16.06 -22.07
N PHE A 14 -10.34 14.88 -22.19
CA PHE A 14 -9.61 14.45 -23.37
C PHE A 14 -9.85 12.95 -23.56
N ALA A 15 -10.51 12.61 -24.67
CA ALA A 15 -10.60 11.27 -25.20
C ALA A 15 -9.29 10.96 -25.93
N ALA A 16 -8.68 9.81 -25.63
CA ALA A 16 -7.70 9.18 -26.49
C ALA A 16 -8.12 7.72 -26.64
N ALA A 17 -8.79 7.42 -27.75
CA ALA A 17 -9.00 6.08 -28.25
C ALA A 17 -7.73 5.65 -28.99
N CYS A 18 -7.07 4.59 -28.53
CA CYS A 18 -6.15 3.79 -29.33
C CYS A 18 -6.84 2.46 -29.62
N ASP A 19 -7.26 2.33 -30.87
CA ASP A 19 -7.64 1.09 -31.55
C ASP A 19 -6.34 0.53 -32.16
N ASP A 20 -5.92 -0.66 -31.73
CA ASP A 20 -4.88 -1.43 -32.43
C ASP A 20 -5.36 -2.89 -32.46
N GLY A 21 -5.97 -3.25 -33.60
CA GLY A 21 -6.33 -4.61 -33.93
C GLY A 21 -5.10 -5.47 -34.20
N GLY A 22 -5.17 -6.74 -33.77
CA GLY A 22 -4.15 -7.73 -34.06
C GLY A 22 -4.60 -9.15 -33.70
N ASP A 23 -5.28 -9.80 -34.65
CA ASP A 23 -5.46 -11.26 -34.70
C ASP A 23 -4.11 -11.99 -34.76
N GLY A 24 -3.96 -13.07 -33.98
CA GLY A 24 -2.78 -13.94 -34.07
C GLY A 24 -2.78 -15.08 -33.05
N GLY A 25 -3.48 -16.16 -33.36
CA GLY A 25 -3.55 -17.34 -32.51
C GLY A 25 -2.23 -18.10 -32.33
N SER A 26 -2.16 -18.89 -31.26
CA SER A 26 -1.36 -20.12 -31.20
C SER A 26 -1.79 -20.96 -30.01
N GLY A 27 -2.07 -22.23 -30.31
CA GLY A 27 -2.48 -23.23 -29.34
C GLY A 27 -1.41 -23.53 -28.30
N GLY A 28 -1.87 -24.00 -27.14
CA GLY A 28 -1.01 -24.49 -26.07
C GLY A 28 -1.78 -25.40 -25.13
N ASN A 29 -1.64 -26.70 -25.40
CA ASN A 29 -1.69 -27.88 -24.54
C ASN A 29 -2.45 -27.88 -23.20
N GLY A 30 -3.16 -28.99 -23.01
CA GLY A 30 -3.87 -29.31 -21.79
C GLY A 30 -2.99 -29.50 -20.55
N GLY A 31 -3.66 -29.33 -19.42
CA GLY A 31 -3.24 -29.77 -18.10
C GLY A 31 -4.50 -30.11 -17.32
N ASN A 32 -4.80 -31.40 -17.21
CA ASN A 32 -5.81 -31.93 -16.31
C ASN A 32 -5.17 -31.96 -14.91
N GLY A 33 -5.52 -31.02 -14.04
CA GLY A 33 -4.96 -30.96 -12.68
C GLY A 33 -5.69 -29.97 -11.79
N GLY A 34 -6.67 -30.48 -11.02
CA GLY A 34 -7.23 -29.85 -9.83
C GLY A 34 -7.90 -28.48 -10.03
N SER A 35 -9.22 -28.44 -10.05
CA SER A 35 -9.99 -27.19 -9.87
C SER A 35 -9.81 -26.62 -8.47
N SER A 36 -8.63 -26.12 -8.15
CA SER A 36 -8.47 -25.01 -7.22
C SER A 36 -8.89 -23.78 -8.00
N THR A 37 -10.18 -23.45 -7.98
CA THR A 37 -10.66 -22.13 -8.42
C THR A 37 -9.67 -21.12 -7.82
N PRO A 38 -8.90 -20.38 -8.62
CA PRO A 38 -7.94 -19.44 -8.08
C PRO A 38 -8.72 -18.54 -7.11
N PRO A 39 -8.20 -18.30 -5.90
CA PRO A 39 -8.88 -17.45 -4.94
C PRO A 39 -9.30 -16.17 -5.67
N THR A 40 -10.56 -15.82 -5.53
CA THR A 40 -11.18 -14.72 -6.27
C THR A 40 -10.63 -13.41 -5.73
N GLY A 41 -9.46 -13.00 -6.24
CA GLY A 41 -8.77 -11.78 -5.86
C GLY A 41 -7.39 -12.01 -5.23
N CYS A 42 -6.58 -10.96 -5.24
CA CYS A 42 -5.25 -10.96 -4.63
C CYS A 42 -5.29 -10.96 -3.09
N ASN A 43 -6.46 -10.87 -2.45
CA ASN A 43 -6.59 -10.81 -0.99
C ASN A 43 -6.18 -12.10 -0.27
N ALA A 44 -6.22 -13.24 -0.96
CA ALA A 44 -5.71 -14.50 -0.42
C ALA A 44 -4.18 -14.61 -0.53
N ASP A 45 -3.59 -14.00 -1.57
CA ASP A 45 -2.14 -13.93 -1.79
C ASP A 45 -1.76 -12.53 -2.29
N PRO A 46 -1.57 -11.55 -1.38
CA PRO A 46 -1.28 -10.17 -1.74
C PRO A 46 0.08 -9.99 -2.42
N TRP A 47 0.97 -10.97 -2.25
CA TRP A 47 2.32 -10.97 -2.82
C TRP A 47 2.35 -11.49 -4.26
N SER A 48 1.22 -12.01 -4.76
CA SER A 48 1.04 -12.36 -6.17
C SER A 48 1.04 -11.13 -7.10
N CYS A 49 0.84 -9.93 -6.54
CA CYS A 49 0.90 -8.70 -7.31
C CYS A 49 2.35 -8.37 -7.75
N PRO A 50 2.55 -7.94 -9.01
CA PRO A 50 3.88 -7.57 -9.50
C PRO A 50 4.42 -6.31 -8.79
N ALA A 51 5.72 -6.09 -8.89
CA ALA A 51 6.34 -4.87 -8.34
C ALA A 51 5.72 -3.59 -8.93
N GLY A 52 5.54 -2.57 -8.11
CA GLY A 52 4.80 -1.36 -8.47
C GLY A 52 3.28 -1.49 -8.31
N GLN A 53 2.78 -2.64 -7.85
CA GLN A 53 1.37 -2.87 -7.56
C GLN A 53 1.16 -3.38 -6.13
N THR A 54 -0.02 -3.07 -5.60
CA THR A 54 -0.49 -3.56 -4.31
C THR A 54 -1.87 -4.17 -4.47
N CYS A 55 -2.17 -5.15 -3.62
CA CYS A 55 -3.50 -5.72 -3.57
C CYS A 55 -4.46 -4.69 -2.97
N TRP A 56 -5.54 -4.33 -3.67
CA TRP A 56 -6.42 -3.26 -3.22
C TRP A 56 -7.85 -3.47 -3.71
N PRO A 57 -8.87 -3.05 -2.94
CA PRO A 57 -10.25 -3.13 -3.41
C PRO A 57 -10.47 -2.17 -4.59
N ASP A 58 -10.96 -2.70 -5.71
CA ASP A 58 -11.35 -1.91 -6.87
C ASP A 58 -12.65 -1.12 -6.64
N GLN A 59 -13.17 -0.48 -7.69
CA GLN A 59 -14.44 0.27 -7.64
C GLN A 59 -15.65 -0.60 -7.26
N THR A 60 -15.59 -1.92 -7.50
CA THR A 60 -16.63 -2.89 -7.14
C THR A 60 -16.48 -3.41 -5.71
N GLY A 61 -15.34 -3.13 -5.07
CA GLY A 61 -14.98 -3.64 -3.74
C GLY A 61 -14.29 -5.01 -3.76
N SER A 62 -13.94 -5.52 -4.95
CA SER A 62 -13.21 -6.78 -5.15
C SER A 62 -11.71 -6.51 -5.12
N PHE A 63 -10.92 -7.38 -4.51
CA PHE A 63 -9.46 -7.18 -4.43
C PHE A 63 -8.75 -7.50 -5.75
N GLN A 64 -8.06 -6.51 -6.31
CA GLN A 64 -7.23 -6.64 -7.52
C GLN A 64 -5.86 -5.99 -7.30
N CYS A 65 -4.88 -6.39 -8.12
CA CYS A 65 -3.59 -5.72 -8.13
C CYS A 65 -3.73 -4.37 -8.85
N LEU A 66 -3.56 -3.29 -8.10
CA LEU A 66 -3.65 -1.92 -8.60
C LEU A 66 -2.30 -1.23 -8.41
N ASN A 67 -2.05 -0.17 -9.20
CA ASN A 67 -0.81 0.61 -9.08
C ASN A 67 -0.66 1.16 -7.65
N SER A 68 0.49 0.88 -7.04
CA SER A 68 0.77 1.30 -5.68
C SER A 68 0.77 2.80 -5.52
N GLY A 69 0.36 3.25 -4.34
CA GLY A 69 0.41 4.65 -3.92
C GLY A 69 1.78 5.06 -3.37
N PRO A 70 1.95 6.33 -3.01
CA PRO A 70 3.20 6.84 -2.46
C PRO A 70 3.40 6.56 -0.96
N GLY A 71 2.38 6.06 -0.26
CA GLY A 71 2.41 5.89 1.21
C GLY A 71 3.39 4.80 1.67
N ALA A 72 4.32 5.16 2.55
CA ALA A 72 5.24 4.21 3.17
C ALA A 72 4.60 3.48 4.37
N LEU A 73 5.27 2.44 4.88
CA LEU A 73 4.85 1.75 6.11
C LEU A 73 4.70 2.74 7.27
N GLY A 74 3.58 2.68 7.99
CA GLY A 74 3.24 3.58 9.09
C GLY A 74 2.71 4.96 8.67
N ALA A 75 2.69 5.29 7.37
CA ALA A 75 2.11 6.55 6.90
C ALA A 75 0.58 6.56 7.07
N SER A 76 0.02 7.74 7.33
CA SER A 76 -1.43 7.95 7.33
C SER A 76 -2.02 7.71 5.94
N CYS A 77 -3.17 7.06 5.87
CA CYS A 77 -3.82 6.72 4.61
C CYS A 77 -5.34 6.79 4.70
N GLN A 78 -5.98 6.83 3.52
CA GLN A 78 -7.41 6.71 3.36
C GLN A 78 -7.71 5.52 2.44
N LEU A 79 -8.69 4.71 2.82
CA LEU A 79 -9.09 3.53 2.05
C LEU A 79 -10.11 3.95 0.99
N TYR A 80 -9.63 4.38 -0.18
CA TYR A 80 -10.46 4.70 -1.33
C TYR A 80 -10.49 3.54 -2.33
N LYS A 81 -11.69 3.10 -2.71
CA LYS A 81 -11.89 2.07 -3.74
C LYS A 81 -11.26 2.48 -5.06
N GLY A 82 -10.50 1.57 -5.66
CA GLY A 82 -9.80 1.76 -6.92
C GLY A 82 -8.64 2.76 -6.88
N GLN A 83 -8.27 3.28 -5.70
CA GLN A 83 -7.21 4.28 -5.56
C GLN A 83 -6.30 3.94 -4.37
N PRO A 84 -5.27 3.09 -4.59
CA PRO A 84 -4.28 2.77 -3.58
C PRO A 84 -3.55 4.01 -3.08
N THR A 85 -3.52 4.19 -1.77
CA THR A 85 -2.76 5.27 -1.11
C THR A 85 -1.45 4.78 -0.52
N CYS A 86 -1.34 3.48 -0.23
CA CYS A 86 -0.14 2.84 0.28
C CYS A 86 0.70 2.21 -0.83
N GLY A 87 2.00 2.08 -0.56
CA GLY A 87 2.99 1.51 -1.47
C GLY A 87 2.89 0.01 -1.68
N ASP A 88 3.90 -0.53 -2.35
CA ASP A 88 3.97 -1.95 -2.73
C ASP A 88 3.85 -2.88 -1.52
N GLY A 89 2.93 -3.85 -1.60
CA GLY A 89 2.69 -4.83 -0.54
C GLY A 89 2.13 -4.23 0.77
N LEU A 90 1.60 -3.01 0.72
CA LEU A 90 0.99 -2.33 1.85
C LEU A 90 -0.51 -2.13 1.63
N VAL A 91 -1.27 -2.17 2.72
CA VAL A 91 -2.71 -1.91 2.77
C VAL A 91 -3.03 -0.83 3.78
N CYS A 92 -4.08 -0.05 3.52
CA CYS A 92 -4.56 0.94 4.47
C CYS A 92 -5.44 0.28 5.54
N LEU A 93 -4.90 0.16 6.76
CA LEU A 93 -5.64 -0.35 7.91
C LEU A 93 -6.32 0.81 8.65
N MET A 94 -7.63 0.91 8.50
CA MET A 94 -8.45 1.86 9.25
C MET A 94 -9.26 1.11 10.31
N LEU A 95 -8.99 1.39 11.58
CA LEU A 95 -9.72 0.80 12.70
C LEU A 95 -11.04 1.55 12.92
N VAL A 96 -12.06 0.84 13.43
CA VAL A 96 -13.37 1.43 13.72
C VAL A 96 -13.21 2.60 14.71
N GLY A 97 -13.72 3.76 14.34
CA GLY A 97 -13.65 5.00 15.14
C GLY A 97 -12.44 5.88 14.84
N GLN A 98 -11.55 5.49 13.94
CA GLN A 98 -10.47 6.36 13.42
C GLN A 98 -10.94 7.12 12.17
N ALA A 99 -10.48 8.37 12.03
CA ALA A 99 -10.75 9.18 10.85
C ALA A 99 -9.80 8.85 9.68
N GLU A 100 -8.64 8.28 9.98
CA GLU A 100 -7.61 7.90 9.02
C GLU A 100 -7.07 6.51 9.37
N GLY A 101 -6.62 5.78 8.36
CA GLY A 101 -5.90 4.53 8.55
C GLY A 101 -4.39 4.72 8.58
N ILE A 102 -3.68 3.62 8.77
CA ILE A 102 -2.23 3.54 8.63
C ILE A 102 -1.85 2.50 7.57
N CYS A 103 -0.84 2.80 6.76
CA CYS A 103 -0.29 1.83 5.82
C CYS A 103 0.44 0.74 6.62
N THR A 104 -0.01 -0.49 6.50
CA THR A 104 0.56 -1.66 7.17
C THR A 104 0.86 -2.77 6.18
N THR A 105 1.73 -3.72 6.57
CA THR A 105 2.04 -4.89 5.75
C THR A 105 0.91 -5.92 5.81
N TYR A 106 0.71 -6.61 4.69
CA TYR A 106 -0.02 -7.88 4.69
C TYR A 106 0.71 -8.93 5.53
N CYS A 107 -0.04 -9.91 6.03
CA CYS A 107 0.55 -10.99 6.82
C CYS A 107 -0.07 -12.35 6.49
N ASP A 108 0.74 -13.39 6.66
CA ASP A 108 0.30 -14.78 6.61
C ASP A 108 0.72 -15.52 7.89
N PRO A 109 -0.22 -16.07 8.69
CA PRO A 109 0.15 -16.91 9.81
C PRO A 109 0.77 -18.26 9.39
N ALA A 110 0.59 -18.68 8.13
CA ALA A 110 1.17 -19.90 7.60
C ALA A 110 2.61 -19.72 7.09
N ASP A 111 3.04 -18.48 6.78
CA ASP A 111 4.38 -18.17 6.29
C ASP A 111 5.14 -17.26 7.28
N PRO A 112 6.17 -17.76 7.98
CA PRO A 112 6.96 -16.96 8.91
C PRO A 112 7.73 -15.81 8.23
N ALA A 113 8.01 -15.88 6.92
CA ALA A 113 8.62 -14.78 6.17
C ALA A 113 7.64 -13.61 5.95
N ARG A 114 6.34 -13.85 6.13
CA ARG A 114 5.24 -12.87 6.06
C ARG A 114 4.60 -12.63 7.43
N ALA A 115 5.28 -13.01 8.50
CA ALA A 115 4.85 -12.68 9.84
C ALA A 115 4.94 -11.17 10.10
N CYS A 116 4.12 -10.68 11.02
CA CYS A 116 4.19 -9.30 11.46
C CYS A 116 5.44 -9.03 12.29
N SER A 117 6.10 -7.92 12.01
CA SER A 117 7.20 -7.40 12.84
C SER A 117 6.66 -6.66 14.07
N ASP A 118 7.51 -6.50 15.09
CA ASP A 118 7.30 -5.54 16.20
C ASP A 118 5.98 -5.70 16.97
N ASP A 119 5.78 -6.88 17.58
CA ASP A 119 4.64 -7.23 18.44
C ASP A 119 3.25 -7.08 17.79
N ALA A 120 3.17 -6.81 16.48
CA ALA A 120 1.90 -6.75 15.78
C ALA A 120 1.30 -8.15 15.60
N ILE A 121 -0.03 -8.24 15.71
CA ILE A 121 -0.75 -9.49 15.44
C ILE A 121 -1.22 -9.49 13.99
N CYS A 122 -1.06 -10.63 13.33
CA CYS A 122 -1.72 -10.88 12.05
C CYS A 122 -3.23 -11.02 12.24
N GLY A 123 -3.97 -9.94 11.99
CA GLY A 123 -5.41 -9.86 12.15
C GLY A 123 -6.14 -10.07 10.83
N GLN A 124 -7.26 -10.78 10.87
CA GLN A 124 -8.18 -10.86 9.74
C GLN A 124 -9.12 -9.65 9.78
N ILE A 125 -9.04 -8.81 8.77
CA ILE A 125 -9.81 -7.59 8.61
C ILE A 125 -10.91 -7.83 7.60
N GLN A 126 -12.13 -7.38 7.91
CA GLN A 126 -13.27 -7.43 7.01
C GLN A 126 -13.60 -6.02 6.52
N LEU A 127 -13.68 -5.85 5.20
CA LEU A 127 -14.20 -4.63 4.60
C LEU A 127 -15.71 -4.57 4.85
N GLN A 128 -16.15 -3.54 5.58
CA GLN A 128 -17.57 -3.36 5.93
C GLN A 128 -18.48 -3.26 4.69
N GLU A 129 -17.97 -2.72 3.60
CA GLU A 129 -18.78 -2.47 2.39
C GLU A 129 -18.92 -3.69 1.48
N SER A 130 -17.86 -4.49 1.28
CA SER A 130 -17.88 -5.65 0.38
C SER A 130 -18.02 -6.98 1.11
N GLY A 131 -17.75 -7.02 2.41
CA GLY A 131 -17.69 -8.26 3.19
C GLY A 131 -16.42 -9.08 2.93
N GLU A 132 -15.57 -8.67 1.98
CA GLU A 132 -14.28 -9.27 1.66
C GLU A 132 -13.35 -9.21 2.87
N GLN A 133 -12.53 -10.25 3.00
CA GLN A 133 -11.61 -10.41 4.12
C GLN A 133 -10.17 -10.43 3.61
N PHE A 134 -9.28 -9.80 4.35
CA PHE A 134 -7.84 -9.80 4.11
C PHE A 134 -7.10 -9.88 5.44
N ARG A 135 -5.81 -10.24 5.41
CA ARG A 135 -4.98 -10.36 6.62
C ARG A 135 -3.91 -9.28 6.63
N ALA A 136 -3.82 -8.54 7.72
CA ALA A 136 -2.87 -7.44 7.85
C ALA A 136 -2.31 -7.36 9.27
N CYS A 137 -1.14 -6.74 9.40
CA CYS A 137 -0.52 -6.52 10.69
C CYS A 137 -1.23 -5.42 11.46
N VAL A 138 -1.80 -5.81 12.61
CA VAL A 138 -2.47 -4.91 13.54
C VAL A 138 -1.55 -4.68 14.73
N PRO A 139 -1.12 -3.42 15.00
CA PRO A 139 -0.28 -3.13 16.15
C PRO A 139 -1.01 -3.48 17.45
N GLN A 140 -0.34 -4.23 18.34
CA GLN A 140 -0.86 -4.49 19.68
C GLN A 140 -0.86 -3.19 20.51
N GLY A 141 -2.03 -2.56 20.57
CA GLY A 141 -2.24 -1.28 21.26
C GLY A 141 -3.37 -0.43 20.68
N GLY A 142 -3.87 -0.76 19.48
CA GLY A 142 -4.98 -0.04 18.83
C GLY A 142 -6.39 -0.40 19.32
N GLY A 143 -6.52 -1.40 20.19
CA GLY A 143 -7.80 -1.87 20.71
C GLY A 143 -8.13 -1.30 22.09
N GLY A 144 -8.67 -0.08 22.15
CA GLY A 144 -9.41 0.42 23.33
C GLY A 144 -8.68 1.42 24.22
N GLY A 145 -8.89 2.70 23.93
CA GLY A 145 -9.06 3.81 24.89
C GLY A 145 -8.06 4.02 26.03
N ALA A 146 -7.20 5.04 25.88
CA ALA A 146 -7.12 6.21 26.77
C ALA A 146 -6.03 7.15 26.24
N GLY A 147 -6.30 8.46 26.26
CA GLY A 147 -5.43 9.49 25.67
C GLY A 147 -3.95 9.36 26.05
N GLY A 148 -3.11 9.20 25.04
CA GLY A 148 -1.71 9.58 25.11
C GLY A 148 -1.61 11.05 24.74
N THR A 149 -1.24 11.89 25.69
CA THR A 149 -0.89 13.30 25.45
C THR A 149 0.10 13.38 24.30
N GLY A 150 -0.18 14.27 23.34
CA GLY A 150 0.68 14.52 22.20
C GLY A 150 2.14 14.64 22.61
N GLY A 151 2.94 13.69 22.14
CA GLY A 151 4.35 13.94 21.94
C GLY A 151 4.46 14.87 20.76
N ALA A 152 4.80 16.13 21.01
CA ALA A 152 5.21 17.06 19.97
C ALA A 152 6.39 16.41 19.23
N GLY A 153 6.13 15.84 18.06
CA GLY A 153 7.16 15.54 17.09
C GLY A 153 7.77 16.88 16.69
N ALA A 154 8.90 17.20 17.30
CA ALA A 154 9.72 18.33 16.94
C ALA A 154 9.93 18.29 15.42
N GLY A 155 9.62 19.41 14.77
CA GLY A 155 9.92 19.58 13.36
C GLY A 155 11.38 19.22 13.10
N GLY A 156 11.59 18.21 12.25
CA GLY A 156 12.86 18.05 11.55
C GLY A 156 13.02 19.26 10.66
N ALA A 157 13.80 20.23 11.12
CA ALA A 157 14.25 21.36 10.31
C ALA A 157 14.98 20.82 9.08
N GLY A 158 14.84 21.58 7.98
CA GLY A 158 15.45 21.29 6.69
C GLY A 158 16.92 20.91 6.80
N GLY A 159 17.30 19.88 6.05
CA GLY A 159 18.67 19.71 5.64
C GLY A 159 18.97 20.72 4.54
N ASP A 160 19.45 21.90 4.94
CA ASP A 160 20.12 22.82 4.03
C ASP A 160 21.43 22.20 3.55
N GLY A 161 21.74 22.47 2.28
CA GLY A 161 22.89 21.94 1.56
C GLY A 161 24.23 22.17 2.27
N GLY A 162 25.04 21.11 2.31
CA GLY A 162 26.46 21.22 2.54
C GLY A 162 27.16 21.53 1.21
N ASP A 163 27.44 22.80 1.00
CA ASP A 163 28.43 23.29 0.04
C ASP A 163 29.82 22.71 0.33
N GLY A 164 30.63 22.65 -0.73
CA GLY A 164 31.87 21.89 -0.80
C GLY A 164 33.01 22.33 0.13
N GLY A 165 33.94 21.38 0.31
CA GLY A 165 35.28 21.60 0.82
C GLY A 165 36.29 20.90 -0.08
N MET A 166 37.01 21.70 -0.86
CA MET A 166 38.21 21.33 -1.61
C MET A 166 39.44 21.27 -0.67
N GLY A 167 40.43 20.46 -1.06
CA GLY A 167 41.82 20.52 -0.57
C GLY A 167 42.14 19.46 0.49
N GLY A 168 43.23 18.71 0.42
CA GLY A 168 44.39 18.77 -0.47
C GLY A 168 45.45 17.78 0.04
N ASP A 169 46.33 17.40 -0.87
CA ASP A 169 47.76 17.14 -0.68
C ASP A 169 48.24 16.02 0.27
N GLY A 170 48.83 14.98 -0.34
CA GLY A 170 50.28 14.76 -0.21
C GLY A 170 50.78 13.63 0.71
N GLY A 171 51.70 12.82 0.16
CA GLY A 171 52.66 11.98 0.88
C GLY A 171 52.35 10.48 0.78
N GLY A 172 53.18 9.57 0.24
CA GLY A 172 54.55 9.68 -0.23
C GLY A 172 55.54 8.94 0.67
N ASP A 173 55.49 7.61 0.71
CA ASP A 173 56.51 6.68 1.22
C ASP A 173 55.95 5.24 1.12
N GLY A 174 56.47 4.27 0.37
CA GLY A 174 57.86 4.01 0.03
C GLY A 174 58.54 3.26 1.17
N SER A 175 58.30 1.95 1.34
CA SER A 175 59.24 1.01 1.99
C SER A 175 58.79 -0.46 1.88
N MET A 176 59.60 -1.20 1.10
CA MET A 176 59.95 -2.64 1.19
C MET A 176 58.94 -3.69 0.75
#